data_AF-A0A7W8KB09-F1
#
_entry.id   AF-A0A7W8KB09-F1
#
_cell.length_a   1.000
_cell.length_b   1.000
_cell.length_c   1.000
_cell.angle_alpha   90.00
_cell.angle_beta   90.00
_cell.angle_gamma   90.00
#
_symmetry.space_group_name_H-M   'P 1'
#
loop_
_entity.id
_entity.type
_entity.pdbx_description
1 polymer ?
#
loop_
_entity_poly.entity_id
_entity_poly.type
_entity_poly.pdbx_seq_one_letter_code
_entity_poly.pdbx_strand_id
1 'polypeptide(L)'
;MTVRRPGLLLAALLLTACHRSPAANTLEQQLIFTANGTFDAQADHRDRLPGGLRSVVWTTHPPLQAAAMTITYDGDSRAQAWNLIVEKPTFSAQDAAGAGAATVQTAQGPALRPAATSGLKDVLVLRAGEALRLVTRGYAAQRDPDLLSAFR
;
A
#
# COMPACT_ATOMS: atom_id res chain seq x y z
N MET A 1 -25.60 -62.07 13.62
CA MET A 1 -24.31 -61.43 13.94
C MET A 1 -24.15 -60.21 13.04
N THR A 2 -23.95 -59.06 13.66
CA THR A 2 -24.17 -57.72 13.13
C THR A 2 -22.95 -57.22 12.34
N VAL A 3 -23.21 -56.61 11.18
CA VAL A 3 -22.25 -55.97 10.26
C VAL A 3 -21.59 -54.76 10.91
N ARG A 4 -20.28 -54.53 10.69
CA ARG A 4 -19.67 -53.19 10.75
C ARG A 4 -18.47 -53.07 9.79
N ARG A 5 -18.68 -52.31 8.71
CA ARG A 5 -17.64 -51.83 7.77
C ARG A 5 -16.85 -50.70 8.46
N PRO A 6 -15.51 -50.71 8.49
CA PRO A 6 -14.75 -49.57 8.98
C PRO A 6 -14.80 -48.45 7.93
N GLY A 7 -15.15 -47.26 8.40
CA GLY A 7 -15.48 -46.10 7.60
C GLY A 7 -14.29 -45.49 6.89
N LEU A 8 -14.56 -45.09 5.64
CA LEU A 8 -14.00 -43.89 5.02
C LEU A 8 -13.98 -42.73 6.01
N LEU A 9 -12.83 -42.11 6.27
CA LEU A 9 -12.66 -40.72 6.74
C LEU A 9 -11.15 -40.41 6.82
N LEU A 10 -10.48 -40.35 5.67
CA LEU A 10 -9.05 -39.98 5.59
C LEU A 10 -8.75 -39.08 4.37
N ALA A 11 -9.59 -38.07 4.12
CA ALA A 11 -9.47 -37.26 2.89
C ALA A 11 -9.79 -35.76 3.05
N ALA A 12 -9.56 -35.14 4.22
CA ALA A 12 -9.95 -33.74 4.44
C ALA A 12 -8.88 -32.82 5.09
N LEU A 13 -7.59 -33.18 5.07
CA LEU A 13 -6.55 -32.44 5.82
C LEU A 13 -5.39 -31.85 4.99
N LEU A 14 -5.47 -31.78 3.65
CA LEU A 14 -4.37 -31.22 2.83
C LEU A 14 -4.80 -30.11 1.85
N LEU A 15 -5.94 -29.46 2.09
CA LEU A 15 -6.31 -28.24 1.37
C LEU A 15 -5.95 -26.97 2.15
N THR A 16 -4.78 -26.93 2.79
CA THR A 16 -4.10 -25.65 3.05
C THR A 16 -3.39 -25.26 1.75
N ALA A 17 -4.18 -24.84 0.76
CA ALA A 17 -3.65 -24.15 -0.40
C ALA A 17 -2.84 -22.97 0.12
N CYS A 18 -1.51 -23.08 0.06
CA CYS A 18 -0.60 -21.96 0.21
C CYS A 18 -1.09 -20.88 -0.75
N HIS A 19 -1.73 -19.86 -0.19
CA HIS A 19 -2.15 -18.68 -0.92
C HIS A 19 -0.86 -18.03 -1.45
N ARG A 20 -0.43 -18.39 -2.67
CA ARG A 20 0.57 -17.62 -3.40
C ARG A 20 -0.10 -16.29 -3.70
N SER A 21 0.23 -15.27 -2.91
CA SER A 21 -0.13 -13.90 -3.25
C SER A 21 0.25 -13.65 -4.72
N PRO A 22 -0.62 -13.07 -5.54
CA PRO A 22 -0.30 -12.79 -6.93
C PRO A 22 0.99 -11.99 -6.98
N ALA A 23 1.97 -12.47 -7.75
CA ALA A 23 3.20 -11.73 -7.95
C ALA A 23 2.84 -10.40 -8.65
N ALA A 24 3.17 -9.28 -8.02
CA ALA A 24 3.03 -7.98 -8.65
C ALA A 24 4.08 -7.87 -9.75
N ASN A 25 3.63 -7.69 -10.99
CA ASN A 25 4.47 -7.69 -12.18
C ASN A 25 4.93 -6.28 -12.58
N THR A 26 4.39 -5.24 -11.93
CA THR A 26 4.78 -3.83 -12.14
C THR A 26 4.94 -3.09 -10.81
N LEU A 27 5.69 -1.98 -10.81
CA LEU A 27 5.85 -1.12 -9.64
C LEU A 27 4.50 -0.57 -9.16
N GLU A 28 3.62 -0.17 -10.07
CA GLU A 28 2.26 0.29 -9.75
C GLU A 28 1.48 -0.80 -9.00
N GLN A 29 1.52 -2.05 -9.47
CA GLN A 29 0.87 -3.17 -8.78
C GLN A 29 1.49 -3.42 -7.40
N GLN A 30 2.81 -3.34 -7.27
CA GLN A 30 3.49 -3.50 -5.97
C GLN A 30 3.06 -2.40 -5.00
N LEU A 31 2.98 -1.15 -5.46
CA LEU A 31 2.50 -0.01 -4.67
C LEU A 31 1.06 -0.22 -4.22
N ILE A 32 0.16 -0.60 -5.12
CA ILE A 32 -1.26 -0.85 -4.81
C ILE A 32 -1.41 -2.02 -3.83
N PHE A 33 -0.68 -3.12 -4.02
CA PHE A 33 -0.73 -4.27 -3.13
C PHE A 33 -0.18 -3.95 -1.75
N THR A 34 0.92 -3.18 -1.68
CA THR A 34 1.47 -2.71 -0.41
C THR A 34 0.50 -1.77 0.30
N ALA A 35 -0.08 -0.82 -0.43
CA ALA A 35 -1.04 0.12 0.11
C ALA A 35 -2.29 -0.57 0.69
N ASN A 36 -2.78 -1.62 0.03
CA ASN A 36 -3.95 -2.39 0.47
C ASN A 36 -3.65 -3.49 1.50
N GLY A 37 -2.38 -3.70 1.84
CA GLY A 37 -1.97 -4.56 2.94
C GLY A 37 -1.69 -6.01 2.59
N THR A 38 -1.45 -6.32 1.31
CA THR A 38 -1.04 -7.66 0.87
C THR A 38 0.21 -8.17 1.60
N PHE A 39 1.10 -7.26 2.03
CA PHE A 39 2.38 -7.59 2.67
C PHE A 39 2.41 -7.30 4.18
N ASP A 40 1.29 -6.93 4.79
CA ASP A 40 1.22 -6.56 6.21
C ASP A 40 1.62 -7.69 7.17
N ALA A 41 1.46 -8.96 6.75
CA ALA A 41 1.86 -10.10 7.54
C ALA A 41 3.39 -10.23 7.70
N GLN A 42 4.16 -9.54 6.83
CA GLN A 42 5.62 -9.57 6.78
C GLN A 42 6.25 -8.32 7.41
N ALA A 43 5.42 -7.43 7.98
CA ALA A 43 5.88 -6.19 8.58
C ALA A 43 6.63 -6.43 9.89
N ASP A 44 7.62 -5.57 10.17
CA ASP A 44 8.37 -5.58 11.42
C ASP A 44 7.48 -5.09 12.58
N HIS A 45 6.67 -4.05 12.33
CA HIS A 45 5.76 -3.48 13.33
C HIS A 45 4.39 -3.14 12.76
N ARG A 46 3.36 -3.26 13.60
CA ARG A 46 1.99 -2.86 13.32
C ARG A 46 1.37 -2.22 14.56
N ASP A 47 1.00 -0.96 14.43
CA ASP A 47 0.52 -0.14 15.55
C ASP A 47 -0.89 0.40 15.29
N ARG A 48 -1.61 0.63 16.38
CA ARG A 48 -2.83 1.42 16.39
C ARG A 48 -2.48 2.82 16.86
N LEU A 49 -2.89 3.81 16.09
CA LEU A 49 -2.66 5.22 16.38
C LEU A 49 -3.98 5.89 16.82
N PRO A 50 -3.91 7.04 17.51
CA PRO A 50 -5.10 7.81 17.85
C PRO A 50 -5.96 8.18 16.63
N GLY A 51 -7.28 8.26 16.83
CA GLY A 51 -8.22 8.68 15.79
C GLY A 51 -8.45 7.65 14.68
N GLY A 52 -8.50 6.36 15.04
CA GLY A 52 -8.85 5.26 14.13
C GLY A 52 -7.75 4.84 13.16
N LEU A 53 -6.58 5.51 13.20
CA LEU A 53 -5.47 5.23 12.31
C LEU A 53 -4.71 3.97 12.73
N ARG A 54 -4.04 3.37 11.74
CA ARG A 54 -3.14 2.25 11.92
C ARG A 54 -1.85 2.52 11.17
N SER A 55 -0.74 1.99 11.68
CA SER A 55 0.57 2.06 11.05
C SER A 55 1.11 0.66 10.79
N VAL A 56 1.79 0.47 9.67
CA VAL A 56 2.54 -0.75 9.35
C VAL A 56 3.92 -0.32 8.85
N VAL A 57 4.96 -0.90 9.44
CA VAL A 57 6.36 -0.50 9.23
C VAL A 57 7.18 -1.70 8.76
N TRP A 58 7.96 -1.50 7.71
CA TRP A 58 8.96 -2.43 7.22
C TRP A 58 10.33 -1.72 7.19
N THR A 59 11.28 -2.23 7.96
CA THR A 59 12.68 -1.79 7.99
C THR A 59 13.63 -2.90 7.57
N THR A 60 13.25 -4.17 7.75
CA THR A 60 14.14 -5.31 7.47
C THR A 60 13.92 -5.85 6.06
N HIS A 61 12.66 -6.06 5.67
CA HIS A 61 12.29 -6.60 4.36
C HIS A 61 11.12 -5.81 3.75
N PRO A 62 11.36 -4.57 3.29
CA PRO A 62 10.32 -3.75 2.68
C PRO A 62 9.78 -4.40 1.39
N PRO A 63 8.46 -4.34 1.13
CA PRO A 63 7.88 -4.90 -0.09
C PRO A 63 8.31 -4.21 -1.38
N LEU A 64 8.76 -2.95 -1.28
CA LEU A 64 9.34 -2.20 -2.39
C LEU A 64 10.86 -2.14 -2.25
N GLN A 65 11.53 -1.88 -3.38
CA GLN A 65 12.97 -1.64 -3.42
C GLN A 65 13.33 -0.30 -2.76
N ALA A 66 13.48 -0.32 -1.44
CA ALA A 66 13.69 0.83 -0.57
C ALA A 66 14.46 0.41 0.70
N ALA A 67 14.97 1.38 1.46
CA ALA A 67 15.62 1.10 2.74
C ALA A 67 14.59 0.78 3.84
N ALA A 68 13.50 1.54 3.87
CA ALA A 68 12.41 1.34 4.82
C ALA A 68 11.10 1.89 4.24
N MET A 69 9.99 1.46 4.82
CA MET A 69 8.65 1.91 4.44
C MET A 69 7.74 1.99 5.65
N THR A 70 6.90 3.02 5.67
CA THR A 70 5.82 3.16 6.66
C THR A 70 4.54 3.53 5.95
N ILE A 71 3.47 2.77 6.18
CA ILE A 71 2.12 3.17 5.76
C ILE A 71 1.28 3.50 6.98
N THR A 72 0.65 4.68 6.94
CA THR A 72 -0.39 5.08 7.88
C THR A 72 -1.72 5.12 7.14
N TYR A 73 -2.76 4.51 7.70
CA TYR A 73 -4.07 4.42 7.05
C TYR A 73 -5.23 4.47 8.04
N ASP A 74 -6.40 4.85 7.54
CA ASP A 74 -7.66 4.78 8.25
C ASP A 74 -8.11 3.33 8.40
N GLY A 75 -8.30 2.86 9.63
CA GLY A 75 -8.68 1.48 9.93
C GLY A 75 -10.04 1.06 9.35
N ASP A 76 -10.94 2.01 9.10
CA ASP A 76 -12.28 1.77 8.57
C ASP A 76 -12.33 1.93 7.05
N SER A 77 -11.38 2.67 6.45
CA SER A 77 -11.34 2.91 5.00
C SER A 77 -9.93 2.92 4.41
N ARG A 78 -9.19 1.83 4.63
CA ARG A 78 -7.79 1.73 4.17
C ARG A 78 -7.62 2.02 2.69
N ALA A 79 -8.47 1.50 1.80
CA ALA A 79 -8.30 1.67 0.36
C ALA A 79 -8.40 3.14 -0.11
N GLN A 80 -9.09 3.99 0.66
CA GLN A 80 -9.39 5.38 0.27
C GLN A 80 -8.58 6.41 1.06
N ALA A 81 -8.09 6.04 2.25
CA ALA A 81 -7.40 6.94 3.17
C ALA A 81 -6.13 6.29 3.72
N TRP A 82 -5.04 6.46 2.97
CA TRP A 82 -3.69 6.08 3.38
C TRP A 82 -2.61 7.09 2.92
N ASN A 83 -1.49 7.05 3.64
CA ASN A 83 -0.25 7.75 3.40
C ASN A 83 0.91 6.76 3.53
N LEU A 84 1.66 6.57 2.45
CA LEU A 84 2.83 5.71 2.39
C LEU A 84 4.09 6.56 2.26
N ILE A 85 5.05 6.34 3.15
CA ILE A 85 6.39 6.90 3.07
C ILE A 85 7.35 5.78 2.69
N VAL A 86 8.14 6.02 1.66
CA VAL A 86 9.16 5.11 1.13
C VAL A 86 10.51 5.79 1.27
N GLU A 87 11.38 5.27 2.12
CA GLU A 87 12.68 5.85 2.42
C GLU A 87 13.75 5.31 1.47
N LYS A 88 14.51 6.22 0.83
CA LYS A 88 15.59 5.88 -0.11
C LYS A 88 15.18 4.83 -1.16
N PRO A 89 14.07 5.03 -1.89
CA PRO A 89 13.69 4.12 -2.95
C PRO A 89 14.73 4.13 -4.06
N THR A 90 14.93 2.98 -4.69
CA THR A 90 15.77 2.87 -5.91
C THR A 90 15.04 3.35 -7.17
N PHE A 91 13.76 3.69 -7.05
CA PHE A 91 12.91 4.27 -8.10
C PHE A 91 12.57 5.73 -7.82
N SER A 92 12.22 6.47 -8.86
CA SER A 92 11.89 7.89 -8.78
C SER A 92 10.41 8.16 -8.51
N ALA A 93 10.07 9.40 -8.20
CA ALA A 93 8.67 9.85 -8.12
C ALA A 93 7.93 9.62 -9.45
N GLN A 94 8.62 9.79 -10.59
CA GLN A 94 8.04 9.57 -11.92
C GLN A 94 7.74 8.09 -12.18
N ASP A 95 8.63 7.19 -11.75
CA ASP A 95 8.40 5.74 -11.88
C ASP A 95 7.18 5.31 -11.06
N ALA A 96 7.04 5.87 -9.84
CA ALA A 96 5.89 5.61 -8.97
C ALA A 96 4.58 6.20 -9.52
N ALA A 97 4.62 7.40 -10.11
CA ALA A 97 3.44 8.05 -10.68
C ALA A 97 3.03 7.49 -12.05
N GLY A 98 3.94 6.80 -12.73
CA GLY A 98 3.70 6.17 -14.02
C GLY A 98 3.72 7.15 -15.21
N ALA A 99 3.51 6.59 -16.40
CA ALA A 99 3.46 7.37 -17.63
C ALA A 99 2.22 8.28 -17.66
N GLY A 100 2.36 9.48 -18.22
CA GLY A 100 1.27 10.46 -18.30
C GLY A 100 0.92 11.14 -16.97
N ALA A 101 1.75 10.99 -15.94
CA ALA A 101 1.62 11.76 -14.72
C ALA A 101 1.76 13.26 -14.99
N ALA A 102 0.91 14.05 -14.35
CA ALA A 102 0.94 15.51 -14.44
C ALA A 102 1.68 16.10 -13.23
N THR A 103 2.56 17.06 -13.48
CA THR A 103 3.14 17.87 -12.40
C THR A 103 2.10 18.83 -11.85
N VAL A 104 1.96 18.86 -10.53
CA VAL A 104 1.07 19.76 -9.79
C VAL A 104 1.85 20.48 -8.70
N GLN A 105 1.44 21.70 -8.36
CA GLN A 105 2.07 22.45 -7.28
C GLN A 105 1.30 22.22 -5.98
N THR A 106 2.04 21.96 -4.90
CA THR A 106 1.50 21.87 -3.53
C THR A 106 2.18 22.90 -2.63
N ALA A 107 1.63 23.12 -1.42
CA ALA A 107 2.29 23.90 -0.39
C ALA A 107 3.66 23.31 0.05
N GLN A 108 3.85 22.00 -0.16
CA GLN A 108 5.06 21.25 0.19
C GLN A 108 6.06 21.17 -0.97
N GLY A 109 5.77 21.80 -2.11
CA GLY A 109 6.58 21.75 -3.33
C GLY A 109 5.88 21.04 -4.49
N PRO A 110 6.60 20.80 -5.61
CA PRO A 110 6.04 20.08 -6.75
C PRO A 110 5.73 18.63 -6.39
N ALA A 111 4.61 18.13 -6.91
CA ALA A 111 4.19 16.74 -6.80
C ALA A 111 3.78 16.21 -8.17
N LEU A 112 3.63 14.90 -8.28
CA LEU A 112 3.10 14.23 -9.46
C LEU A 112 1.74 13.63 -9.14
N ARG A 113 0.79 13.86 -10.05
CA ARG A 113 -0.51 13.21 -10.06
C ARG A 113 -0.52 12.16 -11.17
N PRO A 114 -0.69 10.86 -10.84
CA PRO A 114 -0.80 9.80 -11.84
C PRO A 114 -1.92 10.07 -12.85
N ALA A 115 -1.78 9.50 -14.06
CA ALA A 115 -2.80 9.62 -15.09
C ALA A 115 -4.16 9.09 -14.61
N ALA A 116 -5.26 9.62 -15.14
CA ALA A 116 -6.62 9.21 -14.75
C ALA A 116 -6.92 7.71 -15.00
N THR A 117 -6.15 7.07 -15.89
CA THR A 117 -6.22 5.64 -16.20
C THR A 117 -5.42 4.75 -15.22
N SER A 118 -4.58 5.34 -14.36
CA SER A 118 -3.79 4.62 -13.36
C SER A 118 -4.66 4.11 -12.20
N GLY A 119 -4.28 2.97 -11.62
CA GLY A 119 -4.82 2.49 -10.35
C GLY A 119 -4.45 3.38 -9.15
N LEU A 120 -3.51 4.32 -9.34
CA LEU A 120 -3.10 5.35 -8.37
C LEU A 120 -3.65 6.75 -8.70
N LYS A 121 -4.66 6.88 -9.57
CA LYS A 121 -5.21 8.18 -10.03
C LYS A 121 -5.63 9.16 -8.91
N ASP A 122 -5.98 8.66 -7.74
CA ASP A 122 -6.40 9.46 -6.57
C ASP A 122 -5.27 9.60 -5.52
N VAL A 123 -4.02 9.48 -5.96
CA VAL A 123 -2.80 9.59 -5.15
C VAL A 123 -1.96 10.77 -5.64
N LEU A 124 -1.34 11.50 -4.72
CA LEU A 124 -0.23 12.40 -5.02
C LEU A 124 1.09 11.73 -4.66
N VAL A 125 2.08 11.85 -5.54
CA VAL A 125 3.45 11.41 -5.31
C VAL A 125 4.32 12.64 -5.09
N LEU A 126 4.79 12.81 -3.86
CA LEU A 126 5.63 13.92 -3.44
C LEU A 126 7.04 13.41 -3.16
N ARG A 127 8.04 14.25 -3.42
CA ARG A 127 9.41 14.03 -2.95
C ARG A 127 9.61 14.77 -1.64
N ALA A 128 10.13 14.08 -0.63
CA ALA A 128 10.43 14.62 0.69
C ALA A 128 11.88 14.28 1.04
N GLY A 129 12.82 15.11 0.56
CA GLY A 129 14.25 14.79 0.63
C GLY A 129 14.58 13.51 -0.14
N GLU A 130 15.20 12.54 0.54
CA GLU A 130 15.52 11.22 -0.02
C GLU A 130 14.32 10.24 0.02
N ALA A 131 13.21 10.62 0.63
CA ALA A 131 12.00 9.81 0.66
C ALA A 131 11.01 10.18 -0.44
N LEU A 132 10.16 9.22 -0.79
CA LEU A 132 8.94 9.46 -1.54
C LEU A 132 7.75 9.32 -0.60
N ARG A 133 6.79 10.24 -0.73
CA ARG A 133 5.51 10.21 -0.03
C ARG A 133 4.41 10.01 -1.05
N LEU A 134 3.62 8.95 -0.90
CA LEU A 134 2.43 8.70 -1.67
C LEU A 134 1.23 8.87 -0.76
N VAL A 135 0.31 9.76 -1.12
CA VAL A 135 -0.82 10.10 -0.26
C VAL A 135 -2.11 10.12 -1.06
N THR A 136 -3.12 9.44 -0.55
CA THR A 136 -4.47 9.48 -1.14
C THR A 136 -5.16 10.79 -0.87
N ARG A 137 -6.12 11.13 -1.73
CA ARG A 137 -7.04 12.25 -1.51
C ARG A 137 -7.79 12.13 -0.18
N GLY A 138 -8.22 10.92 0.20
CA GLY A 138 -8.95 10.69 1.45
C GLY A 138 -8.10 10.96 2.68
N TYR A 139 -6.84 10.52 2.69
CA TYR A 139 -5.93 10.84 3.79
C TYR A 139 -5.62 12.34 3.87
N ALA A 140 -5.36 12.97 2.72
CA ALA A 140 -5.13 14.42 2.64
C ALA A 140 -6.33 15.20 3.20
N ALA A 141 -7.56 14.83 2.86
CA ALA A 141 -8.76 15.49 3.36
C ALA A 141 -8.88 15.49 4.88
N GLN A 142 -8.41 14.43 5.52
CA GLN A 142 -8.51 14.26 6.97
C GLN A 142 -7.33 14.89 7.73
N ARG A 143 -6.12 14.84 7.16
CA ARG A 143 -4.87 15.05 7.90
C ARG A 143 -3.90 16.05 7.29
N ASP A 144 -4.04 16.34 5.99
CA ASP A 144 -3.15 17.24 5.26
C ASP A 144 -3.94 18.05 4.22
N PRO A 145 -4.88 18.90 4.67
CA PRO A 145 -5.86 19.54 3.80
C PRO A 145 -5.22 20.49 2.78
N ASP A 146 -4.01 20.96 3.04
CA ASP A 146 -3.23 21.83 2.14
C ASP A 146 -2.86 21.13 0.82
N LEU A 147 -2.90 19.80 0.77
CA LEU A 147 -2.69 19.02 -0.45
C LEU A 147 -3.94 18.89 -1.32
N LEU A 148 -5.13 19.25 -0.83
CA LEU A 148 -6.40 18.94 -1.51
C LEU A 148 -6.56 19.63 -2.87
N SER A 149 -6.03 20.84 -3.03
CA SER A 149 -6.11 21.56 -4.30
C SER A 149 -5.34 20.86 -5.42
N ALA A 150 -4.30 20.09 -5.09
CA ALA A 150 -3.43 19.43 -6.05
C ALA A 150 -4.00 18.13 -6.65
N PHE A 151 -5.13 17.64 -6.13
CA PHE A 151 -5.85 16.49 -6.69
C PHE A 151 -6.79 16.85 -7.86
N ARG A 152 -6.91 18.13 -8.20
CA ARG A 152 -7.82 18.64 -9.25
C ARG A 152 -7.17 18.57 -10.63
#